data_AF-A0A529K755-F1
#
_entry.id   AF-A0A529K755-F1
#
_cell.length_a   1.000
_cell.length_b   1.000
_cell.length_c   1.000
_cell.angle_alpha   90.00
_cell.angle_beta   90.00
_cell.angle_gamma   90.00
#
_symmetry.space_group_name_H-M   'P 1'
#
loop_
_entity.id
_entity.type
_entity.pdbx_description
1 polymer ?
#
loop_
_entity_poly.entity_id
_entity_poly.type
_entity_poly.pdbx_seq_one_letter_code
_entity_poly.pdbx_strand_id
1 'polypeptide(L)' 'AYILYDRDDNGEFFQLYAPTFGEGFIIEFVERRGVYAGYGAPNAPFRIAAQKRLMRPKGMPKI' A
#
# COMPACT_ATOMS: atom_id res chain seq x y z
N ALA A 1 7.34 5.37 8.71
CA ALA A 1 6.63 4.75 7.57
C ALA A 1 6.24 3.33 7.97
N TYR A 2 5.08 2.83 7.55
CA TYR A 2 4.61 1.48 7.91
C TYR A 2 4.94 0.52 6.77
N ILE A 3 5.72 -0.52 7.04
CA ILE A 3 6.06 -1.57 6.08
C ILE A 3 5.08 -2.72 6.30
N LEU A 4 4.40 -3.17 5.25
CA LEU A 4 3.61 -4.38 5.24
C LEU A 4 4.51 -5.55 4.90
N TYR A 5 4.35 -6.65 5.62
CA TYR A 5 5.15 -7.84 5.48
C TYR A 5 4.24 -9.04 5.30
N ASP A 6 4.53 -9.81 4.27
CA ASP A 6 3.91 -11.10 4.01
C ASP A 6 5.03 -12.11 3.75
N ARG A 7 4.79 -13.37 4.11
CA ARG A 7 5.76 -14.45 3.95
C ARG A 7 5.01 -15.72 3.60
N ASP A 8 5.47 -16.40 2.56
CA ASP A 8 5.02 -17.75 2.24
C ASP A 8 6.14 -18.78 2.54
N ASP A 9 5.87 -20.05 2.26
CA ASP A 9 6.83 -21.14 2.47
C ASP A 9 8.11 -21.00 1.61
N ASN A 10 8.10 -20.16 0.58
CA ASN A 10 9.14 -20.06 -0.44
C ASN A 10 9.81 -18.68 -0.53
N GLY A 11 9.37 -17.69 0.26
CA GLY A 11 9.90 -16.34 0.19
C GLY A 11 9.19 -15.31 1.06
N GLU A 12 9.74 -14.10 1.02
CA GLU A 12 9.29 -12.96 1.79
C GLU A 12 8.87 -11.82 0.86
N PHE A 13 7.88 -11.07 1.28
CA PHE A 13 7.30 -9.96 0.55
C PHE A 13 7.15 -8.74 1.47
N PHE A 14 7.92 -7.71 1.18
CA PHE A 14 7.80 -6.43 1.86
C PHE A 14 7.13 -5.43 0.92
N GLN A 15 6.18 -4.67 1.44
CA GLN A 15 5.44 -3.67 0.67
C GLN A 15 5.33 -2.37 1.46
N LEU A 16 5.62 -1.26 0.79
CA LEU A 16 5.50 0.08 1.33
C LEU A 16 4.71 0.95 0.36
N TYR A 17 3.73 1.69 0.89
CA TYR A 17 2.97 2.65 0.11
C TYR A 17 3.51 4.07 0.29
N ALA A 18 3.78 4.74 -0.82
CA ALA A 18 3.97 6.18 -0.83
C ALA A 18 2.63 6.90 -0.63
N PRO A 19 2.63 8.16 -0.15
CA PRO A 19 1.44 9.01 -0.20
C PRO A 19 0.86 9.08 -1.61
N THR A 20 -0.47 9.18 -1.73
CA THR A 20 -1.15 9.40 -3.01
C THR A 20 -0.71 10.72 -3.63
N PHE A 21 -0.25 10.70 -4.87
CA PHE A 21 0.08 11.88 -5.66
C PHE A 21 -1.11 12.23 -6.57
N GLY A 22 -1.55 13.50 -6.55
CA GLY A 22 -2.59 14.00 -7.45
C GLY A 22 -3.94 13.28 -7.34
N GLU A 23 -4.57 13.01 -8.49
CA GLU A 23 -5.93 12.44 -8.61
C GLU A 23 -5.97 10.90 -8.49
N GLY A 24 -5.22 10.34 -7.55
CA GLY A 24 -5.28 8.91 -7.24
C GLY A 24 -4.13 8.07 -7.79
N PHE A 25 -3.03 8.71 -8.22
CA PHE A 25 -1.80 7.98 -8.53
C PHE A 25 -1.17 7.50 -7.23
N ILE A 26 -0.86 6.21 -7.16
CA ILE A 26 -0.19 5.58 -6.04
C ILE A 26 1.09 4.91 -6.51
N ILE A 27 2.12 5.03 -5.68
CA ILE A 27 3.37 4.31 -5.85
C ILE A 27 3.50 3.33 -4.69
N GLU A 28 3.78 2.08 -5.03
CA GLU A 28 4.17 1.06 -4.07
C GLU A 28 5.61 0.62 -4.33
N PHE A 29 6.36 0.44 -3.24
CA PHE A 29 7.68 -0.16 -3.27
C PHE A 29 7.54 -1.59 -2.76
N VAL A 30 7.95 -2.55 -3.57
CA VAL A 30 7.88 -3.98 -3.24
C VAL A 30 9.28 -4.57 -3.24
N GLU A 31 9.59 -5.34 -2.20
CA GLU A 31 10.79 -6.16 -2.13
C GLU A 31 10.37 -7.62 -2.02
N ARG A 32 10.78 -8.41 -3.02
CA ARG A 32 10.54 -9.85 -3.08
C ARG A 32 11.86 -10.55 -2.79
N ARG A 33 11.89 -11.40 -1.76
CA ARG A 33 13.03 -12.25 -1.45
C ARG A 33 12.64 -13.71 -1.64
N GLY A 34 13.49 -14.49 -2.29
CA GLY A 34 13.19 -15.89 -2.63
C GLY A 34 12.22 -16.01 -3.80
N VAL A 35 11.36 -17.04 -3.77
CA VAL A 35 10.46 -17.41 -4.89
C VAL A 35 9.01 -16.97 -4.62
N TYR A 36 8.82 -15.90 -3.83
CA TYR A 36 7.48 -15.39 -3.51
C TYR A 36 6.76 -14.91 -4.77
N ALA A 37 5.78 -15.71 -5.22
CA ALA A 37 4.98 -15.48 -6.43
C ALA A 37 3.65 -14.74 -6.16
N GLY A 38 3.31 -14.53 -4.88
CA GLY A 38 2.10 -13.81 -4.48
C GLY A 38 2.12 -12.32 -4.83
N TYR A 39 0.99 -11.65 -4.76
CA TYR A 39 0.90 -10.19 -4.99
C TYR A 39 0.58 -9.41 -3.71
N GLY A 40 0.73 -10.03 -2.53
CA GLY A 40 0.33 -9.39 -1.28
C GLY A 40 -1.18 -9.10 -1.23
N ALA A 41 -2.03 -10.02 -1.71
CA ALA A 41 -3.49 -9.88 -1.63
C ALA A 41 -4.01 -9.51 -0.21
N PRO A 42 -3.42 -10.01 0.90
CA PRO A 42 -3.79 -9.58 2.26
C PRO A 42 -3.59 -8.08 2.54
N ASN A 43 -2.73 -7.40 1.77
CA ASN A 43 -2.38 -6.00 1.97
C ASN A 43 -3.37 -5.01 1.34
N ALA A 44 -4.25 -5.49 0.45
CA ALA A 44 -5.26 -4.67 -0.23
C ALA A 44 -6.17 -3.84 0.71
N PRO A 45 -6.75 -4.38 1.80
CA PRO A 45 -7.59 -3.59 2.71
C PRO A 45 -6.82 -2.49 3.45
N PHE A 46 -5.55 -2.74 3.80
CA PHE A 46 -4.71 -1.76 4.48
C PHE A 46 -4.40 -0.56 3.57
N ARG A 47 -4.20 -0.81 2.27
CA ARG A 47 -4.06 0.23 1.25
C ARG A 47 -5.30 1.13 1.19
N ILE A 48 -6.50 0.55 1.12
CA ILE A 48 -7.76 1.31 1.05
C ILE A 48 -7.95 2.17 2.31
N ALA A 49 -7.63 1.63 3.49
CA ALA A 49 -7.70 2.37 4.74
C ALA A 49 -6.71 3.56 4.77
N ALA A 50 -5.46 3.34 4.32
CA ALA A 50 -4.45 4.38 4.24
C ALA A 50 -4.85 5.49 3.24
N GLN A 51 -5.37 5.12 2.06
CA GLN A 51 -5.88 6.07 1.06
C GLN A 51 -7.07 6.87 1.61
N LYS A 52 -8.04 6.21 2.26
CA LYS A 52 -9.18 6.91 2.89
C LYS A 52 -8.74 7.91 3.96
N ARG A 53 -7.69 7.61 4.72
CA ARG A 53 -7.15 8.51 5.74
C ARG A 53 -6.44 9.73 5.14
N LEU A 54 -5.80 9.57 3.98
CA LEU A 54 -5.07 10.63 3.29
C LEU A 54 -5.99 11.49 2.38
N MET A 55 -7.14 10.96 1.96
CA MET A 55 -8.12 11.73 1.20
C MET A 55 -8.78 12.80 2.06
N ARG A 56 -8.81 14.05 1.55
CA ARG A 56 -9.59 15.13 2.19
C ARG A 56 -11.07 14.72 2.23
N PRO A 57 -11.76 14.90 3.36
CA PRO A 57 -13.19 14.65 3.45
C PRO A 57 -13.96 15.38 2.36
N LYS A 58 -14.83 14.67 1.64
CA LYS A 58 -15.71 15.25 0.62
C LYS A 58 -16.65 16.24 1.31
N GLY A 59 -16.37 17.54 1.18
CA GLY A 59 -17.13 18.62 1.81
C GLY A 59 -16.28 19.73 2.47
N MET A 60 -14.97 19.55 2.61
CA MET A 60 -14.10 20.60 3.17
C MET A 60 -13.87 21.71 2.13
N PRO A 61 -14.19 22.98 2.43
CA PRO A 61 -13.94 24.09 1.51
C PRO A 61 -12.47 24.14 1.08
N LYS A 62 -12.21 24.43 -0.20
CA LYS A 62 -10.90 24.87 -0.66
C LYS A 62 -10.78 26.35 -0.26
N ILE A 63 -9.82 26.66 0.60
CA ILE A 63 -9.29 28.02 0.75
C ILE A 63 -8.66 28.47 -0.56
#